data_AF-A0A429C8F3-F1
#
_entry.id   AF-A0A429C8F3-F1
#
_cell.length_a   1.000
_cell.length_b   1.000
_cell.length_c   1.000
_cell.angle_alpha   90.00
_cell.angle_beta   90.00
_cell.angle_gamma   90.00
#
_symmetry.space_group_name_H-M   'P 1'
#
loop_
_entity.id
_entity.type
_entity.pdbx_description
1 polymer ?
#
loop_
_entity_poly.entity_id
_entity_poly.type
_entity_poly.pdbx_seq_one_letter_code
_entity_poly.pdbx_strand_id
1 'polypeptide(L)'
;MSKFNRRTFVLGTAVAVGAVALGGRATAALPYPFKLGVASGDPLPDGVVLWTRLAPDPLENGNGGMPTTATAVDWEVATDDKFTNVVKNGQVTAVYADAHSVHVEVHGLQPDYEYFYRFRAAGHISPVGRTRTAPAFDTFGRDLLMAFTSCAHYEDGFYTVYRRMAEERPGLILHLGDYIYETSHKAEDPCPRRHQNKEELTTLGAYRQRYAEYKMDADLQAAHAVAPWLVVPDDHEVENNYAAGKRDNDKPSLPDGWAKRREAAYKAYYENMPLRGGAKPNGDKIQLYRRVRWGRLATFHMLDTRQYRSDQACGDGWKYCPEAGDPSRSLPGMAQENWLLDGFSQRQGTWDVIGQQVFFARRADQNGASGMDGWDGYPASRDRIQKGWVQRGVRNPVVLTGDVHRAWANELKADYTNPGSPVIGTELVTSSVSSGGDGAKVGGVPDQAENPHLKFYSQYRGYVRTKLSQAKMDVDFRYVEQVTVRNKAALTARSYVIEEGRPGLQAP
;
A
#
# COMPACT_ATOMS: atom_id res chain seq x y z
N MET A 1 -82.18 67.23 -12.17
CA MET A 1 -82.87 66.33 -11.22
C MET A 1 -82.29 64.93 -11.37
N SER A 2 -81.85 64.34 -10.23
CA SER A 2 -81.77 62.89 -9.93
C SER A 2 -80.97 61.98 -10.89
N LYS A 3 -79.96 61.21 -10.51
CA LYS A 3 -79.50 60.68 -9.21
C LYS A 3 -78.08 60.12 -9.41
N PHE A 4 -77.24 60.23 -8.38
CA PHE A 4 -76.01 59.45 -8.22
C PHE A 4 -76.33 57.98 -7.99
N ASN A 5 -75.48 57.07 -8.47
CA ASN A 5 -75.19 55.83 -7.75
C ASN A 5 -73.74 55.35 -7.98
N ARG A 6 -73.07 54.96 -6.89
CA ARG A 6 -71.72 54.39 -6.81
C ARG A 6 -71.82 52.88 -6.80
N ARG A 7 -71.01 52.18 -7.61
CA ARG A 7 -70.23 50.96 -7.23
C ARG A 7 -69.52 50.34 -8.45
N THR A 8 -68.20 50.48 -8.42
CA THR A 8 -67.17 49.45 -8.62
C THR A 8 -67.40 48.33 -9.65
N PHE A 9 -66.62 48.34 -10.73
CA PHE A 9 -65.98 47.13 -11.23
C PHE A 9 -64.61 47.46 -11.86
N VAL A 10 -63.61 46.67 -11.48
CA VAL A 10 -62.19 46.77 -11.81
C VAL A 10 -61.93 46.12 -13.18
N LEU A 11 -61.05 46.69 -14.00
CA LEU A 11 -60.32 45.94 -15.02
C LEU A 11 -58.96 46.60 -15.26
N GLY A 12 -57.92 45.84 -14.94
CA GLY A 12 -56.52 46.26 -14.91
C GLY A 12 -55.83 46.22 -16.26
N THR A 13 -54.89 47.13 -16.43
CA THR A 13 -53.88 47.14 -17.48
C THR A 13 -52.63 46.40 -17.00
N ALA A 14 -52.28 45.31 -17.68
CA ALA A 14 -51.06 44.53 -17.45
C ALA A 14 -49.84 45.24 -18.05
N VAL A 15 -48.78 45.37 -17.25
CA VAL A 15 -47.44 45.75 -17.70
C VAL A 15 -46.68 44.46 -18.02
N ALA A 16 -46.32 44.27 -19.28
CA ALA A 16 -45.47 43.16 -19.72
C ALA A 16 -44.00 43.52 -19.48
N VAL A 17 -43.39 42.94 -18.44
CA VAL A 17 -41.93 42.91 -18.26
C VAL A 17 -41.41 41.66 -18.96
N GLY A 18 -40.63 41.84 -20.02
CA GLY A 18 -39.96 40.75 -20.72
C GLY A 18 -38.91 40.09 -19.84
N ALA A 19 -39.17 38.85 -19.41
CA ALA A 19 -38.19 38.01 -18.76
C ALA A 19 -37.26 37.39 -19.81
N VAL A 20 -36.00 37.78 -19.81
CA VAL A 20 -34.94 37.03 -20.51
C VAL A 20 -34.71 35.75 -19.72
N ALA A 21 -35.25 34.63 -20.21
CA ALA A 21 -34.96 33.31 -19.67
C ALA A 21 -33.52 32.94 -20.05
N LEU A 22 -32.56 33.24 -19.18
CA LEU A 22 -31.26 32.59 -19.19
C LEU A 22 -31.49 31.11 -18.84
N GLY A 23 -31.59 30.28 -19.88
CA GLY A 23 -31.64 28.82 -19.76
C GLY A 23 -30.32 28.26 -19.26
N GLY A 24 -29.97 28.53 -18.00
CA GLY A 24 -28.97 27.77 -17.29
C GLY A 24 -29.57 26.41 -16.97
N ARG A 25 -29.11 25.35 -17.64
CA ARG A 25 -29.30 23.99 -17.12
C ARG A 25 -28.65 23.99 -15.74
N ALA A 26 -29.45 24.00 -14.68
CA ALA A 26 -28.97 23.75 -13.33
C ALA A 26 -28.40 22.32 -13.33
N THR A 27 -27.09 22.20 -13.50
CA THR A 27 -26.38 20.96 -13.21
C THR A 27 -26.60 20.70 -11.73
N ALA A 28 -27.24 19.56 -11.40
CA ALA A 28 -27.44 19.18 -10.01
C ALA A 28 -26.11 19.26 -9.27
N ALA A 29 -26.12 19.86 -8.07
CA ALA A 29 -24.90 19.99 -7.28
C ALA A 29 -24.34 18.59 -6.98
N LEU A 30 -23.05 18.39 -7.28
CA LEU A 30 -22.38 17.12 -7.01
C LEU A 30 -22.39 16.87 -5.49
N PRO A 31 -22.81 15.68 -5.00
CA PRO A 31 -22.65 15.32 -3.60
C PRO A 31 -21.18 15.32 -3.18
N TYR A 32 -20.91 15.27 -1.86
CA TYR A 32 -19.54 15.26 -1.33
C TYR A 32 -18.68 14.17 -2.00
N PRO A 33 -17.62 14.53 -2.76
CA PRO A 33 -16.93 13.58 -3.63
C PRO A 33 -15.73 12.89 -2.97
N PHE A 34 -15.20 13.41 -1.86
CA PHE A 34 -13.97 12.89 -1.23
C PHE A 34 -14.25 11.75 -0.24
N LYS A 35 -15.15 10.82 -0.61
CA LYS A 35 -15.55 9.68 0.25
C LYS A 35 -14.47 8.60 0.38
N LEU A 36 -13.44 8.64 -0.47
CA LEU A 36 -12.28 7.74 -0.43
C LEU A 36 -11.06 8.36 0.27
N GLY A 37 -11.23 9.55 0.86
CA GLY A 37 -10.19 10.29 1.56
C GLY A 37 -9.12 10.87 0.64
N VAL A 38 -7.95 11.06 1.23
CA VAL A 38 -6.76 11.61 0.59
C VAL A 38 -5.56 10.76 0.98
N ALA A 39 -4.53 10.73 0.14
CA ALA A 39 -3.28 10.04 0.41
C ALA A 39 -2.09 10.84 -0.12
N SER A 40 -0.90 10.54 0.40
CA SER A 40 0.35 11.04 -0.16
C SER A 40 1.37 9.92 -0.26
N GLY A 41 2.37 10.04 -1.12
CA GLY A 41 3.31 8.95 -1.36
C GLY A 41 4.53 9.35 -2.15
N ASP A 42 5.42 8.37 -2.35
CA ASP A 42 6.68 8.48 -3.09
C ASP A 42 7.46 9.78 -2.80
N PRO A 43 7.80 10.06 -1.52
CA PRO A 43 8.46 11.29 -1.13
C PRO A 43 9.86 11.40 -1.71
N LEU A 44 10.19 12.61 -2.15
CA LEU A 44 11.52 13.08 -2.57
C LEU A 44 11.94 14.24 -1.68
N PRO A 45 13.22 14.68 -1.75
CA PRO A 45 13.68 15.82 -0.96
C PRO A 45 12.89 17.11 -1.21
N ASP A 46 12.49 17.35 -2.44
CA ASP A 46 11.82 18.58 -2.83
C ASP A 46 10.30 18.39 -3.06
N GLY A 47 9.73 17.24 -2.73
CA GLY A 47 8.40 16.93 -3.25
C GLY A 47 7.78 15.62 -2.77
N VAL A 48 6.49 15.48 -3.06
CA VAL A 48 5.67 14.30 -2.75
C VAL A 48 4.59 14.13 -3.82
N VAL A 49 4.03 12.92 -3.94
CA VAL A 49 2.77 12.71 -4.64
C VAL A 49 1.62 12.99 -3.69
N LEU A 50 0.62 13.76 -4.14
CA LEU A 50 -0.68 13.89 -3.48
C LEU A 50 -1.73 13.15 -4.31
N TRP A 51 -2.65 12.47 -3.62
CA TRP A 51 -3.67 11.64 -4.24
C TRP A 51 -5.05 11.88 -3.62
N THR A 52 -6.07 11.88 -4.48
CA THR A 52 -7.47 11.66 -4.08
C THR A 52 -8.24 11.09 -5.28
N ARG A 53 -9.52 10.75 -5.07
CA ARG A 53 -10.42 10.32 -6.14
C ARG A 53 -11.82 10.87 -5.88
N LEU A 54 -12.40 11.49 -6.90
CA LEU A 54 -13.77 12.00 -6.81
C LEU A 54 -14.75 10.84 -6.98
N ALA A 55 -15.50 10.55 -5.93
CA ALA A 55 -16.42 9.42 -5.88
C ALA A 55 -17.61 9.73 -4.94
N PRO A 56 -18.59 10.55 -5.36
CA PRO A 56 -19.80 10.80 -4.57
C PRO A 56 -20.64 9.53 -4.32
N ASP A 57 -20.55 8.51 -5.18
CA ASP A 57 -21.13 7.18 -4.96
C ASP A 57 -20.07 6.08 -5.25
N PRO A 58 -19.14 5.82 -4.32
CA PRO A 58 -17.92 5.06 -4.61
C PRO A 58 -18.12 3.65 -5.15
N LEU A 59 -19.25 3.03 -4.84
CA LEU A 59 -19.57 1.66 -5.20
C LEU A 59 -20.31 1.55 -6.55
N GLU A 60 -20.70 2.67 -7.16
CA GLU A 60 -21.39 2.69 -8.45
C GLU A 60 -20.43 2.31 -9.59
N ASN A 61 -20.66 1.14 -10.19
CA ASN A 61 -20.07 0.58 -11.42
C ASN A 61 -18.55 0.80 -11.63
N GLY A 62 -17.80 1.03 -10.55
CA GLY A 62 -16.40 1.39 -10.56
C GLY A 62 -16.10 2.83 -10.98
N ASN A 63 -17.08 3.65 -11.35
CA ASN A 63 -16.86 5.05 -11.75
C ASN A 63 -17.14 6.06 -10.64
N GLY A 64 -17.66 5.61 -9.50
CA GLY A 64 -17.81 6.43 -8.31
C GLY A 64 -18.98 7.41 -8.37
N GLY A 65 -19.94 7.23 -9.29
CA GLY A 65 -21.08 8.13 -9.47
C GLY A 65 -20.72 9.49 -10.06
N MET A 66 -19.54 9.63 -10.67
CA MET A 66 -19.14 10.85 -11.37
C MET A 66 -19.72 10.90 -12.79
N PRO A 67 -20.12 12.09 -13.28
CA PRO A 67 -20.46 12.25 -14.70
C PRO A 67 -19.24 12.02 -15.59
N THR A 68 -19.46 11.71 -16.87
CA THR A 68 -18.37 11.52 -17.85
C THR A 68 -17.57 12.78 -18.15
N THR A 69 -18.07 13.95 -17.75
CA THR A 69 -17.39 15.23 -17.89
C THR A 69 -16.16 15.31 -16.98
N ALA A 70 -15.12 15.96 -17.50
CA ALA A 70 -13.93 16.28 -16.73
C ALA A 70 -14.25 17.26 -15.59
N THR A 71 -13.62 17.08 -14.43
CA THR A 71 -13.82 17.92 -13.25
C THR A 71 -12.50 18.57 -12.85
N ALA A 72 -12.49 19.91 -12.74
CA ALA A 72 -11.36 20.63 -12.17
C ALA A 72 -11.24 20.36 -10.67
N VAL A 73 -10.01 20.12 -10.22
CA VAL A 73 -9.66 19.86 -8.82
C VAL A 73 -8.51 20.76 -8.44
N ASP A 74 -8.76 21.71 -7.54
CA ASP A 74 -7.70 22.53 -6.95
C ASP A 74 -7.01 21.74 -5.83
N TRP A 75 -5.73 21.98 -5.64
CA TRP A 75 -4.93 21.39 -4.56
C TRP A 75 -4.07 22.47 -3.89
N GLU A 76 -3.84 22.31 -2.59
CA GLU A 76 -3.04 23.21 -1.78
C GLU A 76 -2.09 22.40 -0.89
N VAL A 77 -0.89 22.92 -0.67
CA VAL A 77 0.09 22.46 0.33
C VAL A 77 0.43 23.63 1.23
N ALA A 78 0.38 23.42 2.55
CA ALA A 78 0.62 24.42 3.57
C ALA A 78 1.57 23.91 4.66
N THR A 79 2.17 24.83 5.42
CA THR A 79 3.00 24.50 6.58
C THR A 79 2.20 24.26 7.86
N ASP A 80 0.90 24.51 7.84
CA ASP A 80 -0.03 24.35 8.96
C ASP A 80 -1.36 23.73 8.50
N ASP A 81 -2.02 23.01 9.41
CA ASP A 81 -3.26 22.27 9.14
C ASP A 81 -4.50 23.17 8.94
N LYS A 82 -4.39 24.45 9.31
CA LYS A 82 -5.42 25.48 9.09
C LYS A 82 -5.26 26.17 7.72
N PHE A 83 -4.19 25.87 6.98
CA PHE A 83 -3.87 26.49 5.69
C PHE A 83 -3.76 28.03 5.78
N THR A 84 -3.20 28.53 6.88
CA THR A 84 -2.90 29.96 7.03
C THR A 84 -1.67 30.36 6.20
N ASN A 85 -0.75 29.43 5.96
CA ASN A 85 0.42 29.63 5.12
C ASN A 85 0.51 28.56 4.01
N VAL A 86 -0.12 28.84 2.86
CA VAL A 86 -0.06 28.00 1.65
C VAL A 86 1.24 28.27 0.90
N VAL A 87 2.05 27.22 0.70
CA VAL A 87 3.38 27.30 0.06
C VAL A 87 3.39 26.77 -1.37
N LYS A 88 2.44 25.91 -1.74
CA LYS A 88 2.19 25.46 -3.12
C LYS A 88 0.70 25.29 -3.33
N ASN A 89 0.24 25.55 -4.55
CA ASN A 89 -1.12 25.25 -4.97
C ASN A 89 -1.15 25.08 -6.50
N GLY A 90 -2.26 24.56 -6.99
CA GLY A 90 -2.51 24.45 -8.41
C GLY A 90 -3.87 23.81 -8.68
N GLN A 91 -4.10 23.50 -9.95
CA GLN A 91 -5.31 22.82 -10.41
C GLN A 91 -4.92 21.67 -11.35
N VAL A 92 -5.65 20.57 -11.26
CA VAL A 92 -5.56 19.42 -12.16
C VAL A 92 -6.96 19.02 -12.62
N THR A 93 -7.04 18.28 -13.71
CA THR A 93 -8.30 17.82 -14.28
C THR A 93 -8.49 16.34 -14.02
N ALA A 94 -9.49 15.99 -13.20
CA ALA A 94 -9.91 14.61 -12.98
C ALA A 94 -10.83 14.16 -14.13
N VAL A 95 -10.49 13.03 -14.78
CA VAL A 95 -11.18 12.55 -15.98
C VAL A 95 -11.83 11.18 -15.77
N TYR A 96 -12.94 10.94 -16.46
CA TYR A 96 -13.71 9.68 -16.38
C TYR A 96 -12.88 8.44 -16.76
N ALA A 97 -11.99 8.57 -17.75
CA ALA A 97 -11.14 7.47 -18.20
C ALA A 97 -10.24 6.91 -17.09
N ASP A 98 -9.88 7.73 -16.11
CA ASP A 98 -9.03 7.39 -14.97
C ASP A 98 -9.83 7.40 -13.64
N ALA A 99 -11.14 7.12 -13.74
CA ALA A 99 -12.08 7.03 -12.61
C ALA A 99 -12.14 8.28 -11.72
N HIS A 100 -11.85 9.45 -12.31
CA HIS A 100 -11.67 10.73 -11.63
C HIS A 100 -10.67 10.66 -10.46
N SER A 101 -9.68 9.79 -10.55
CA SER A 101 -8.50 9.83 -9.69
C SER A 101 -7.64 11.05 -10.01
N VAL A 102 -6.94 11.53 -9.00
CA VAL A 102 -6.08 12.70 -9.04
C VAL A 102 -4.72 12.32 -8.50
N HIS A 103 -3.68 12.61 -9.26
CA HIS A 103 -2.28 12.47 -8.85
C HIS A 103 -1.57 13.79 -9.11
N VAL A 104 -0.99 14.37 -8.06
CA VAL A 104 -0.22 15.63 -8.14
C VAL A 104 1.20 15.37 -7.69
N GLU A 105 2.17 15.51 -8.59
CA GLU A 105 3.60 15.53 -8.21
C GLU A 105 4.00 16.95 -7.83
N VAL A 106 4.07 17.21 -6.52
CA VAL A 106 4.47 18.52 -6.00
C VAL A 106 6.00 18.58 -5.94
N HIS A 107 6.56 19.71 -6.37
CA HIS A 107 8.01 19.97 -6.39
C HIS A 107 8.36 21.32 -5.74
N GLY A 108 9.65 21.51 -5.43
CA GLY A 108 10.19 22.72 -4.83
C GLY A 108 9.70 23.00 -3.41
N LEU A 109 9.46 21.96 -2.63
CA LEU A 109 9.26 22.01 -1.18
C LEU A 109 10.61 21.92 -0.44
N GLN A 110 10.66 22.35 0.81
CA GLN A 110 11.83 22.13 1.66
C GLN A 110 11.98 20.64 2.02
N PRO A 111 13.22 20.12 2.07
CA PRO A 111 13.50 18.76 2.49
C PRO A 111 13.28 18.53 3.99
N ASP A 112 13.04 17.27 4.34
CA ASP A 112 12.77 16.80 5.71
C ASP A 112 11.72 17.61 6.47
N TYR A 113 10.70 18.09 5.76
CA TYR A 113 9.72 19.03 6.32
C TYR A 113 8.32 18.41 6.32
N GLU A 114 7.55 18.69 7.37
CA GLU A 114 6.16 18.26 7.49
C GLU A 114 5.24 19.29 6.85
N TYR A 115 4.34 18.83 5.98
CA TYR A 115 3.36 19.66 5.31
C TYR A 115 1.95 19.11 5.49
N PHE A 116 0.97 19.98 5.28
CA PHE A 116 -0.45 19.64 5.21
C PHE A 116 -0.96 19.91 3.79
N TYR A 117 -1.90 19.10 3.32
CA TYR A 117 -2.45 19.23 1.98
C TYR A 117 -3.95 18.94 1.94
N ARG A 118 -4.65 19.56 0.99
CA ARG A 118 -6.08 19.34 0.74
C ARG A 118 -6.43 19.58 -0.72
N PHE A 119 -7.60 19.09 -1.12
CA PHE A 119 -8.18 19.28 -2.44
C PHE A 119 -9.51 20.03 -2.36
N ARG A 120 -9.89 20.69 -3.46
CA ARG A 120 -11.19 21.35 -3.62
C ARG A 120 -11.77 20.99 -4.99
N ALA A 121 -13.01 20.55 -5.01
CA ALA A 121 -13.71 20.19 -6.26
C ALA A 121 -15.21 20.34 -6.08
N ALA A 122 -15.89 20.88 -7.09
CA ALA A 122 -17.35 21.02 -7.12
C ALA A 122 -17.95 21.67 -5.85
N GLY A 123 -17.27 22.68 -5.28
CA GLY A 123 -17.71 23.37 -4.07
C GLY A 123 -17.42 22.66 -2.74
N HIS A 124 -16.80 21.48 -2.78
CA HIS A 124 -16.41 20.70 -1.59
C HIS A 124 -14.90 20.80 -1.32
N ILE A 125 -14.52 20.60 -0.07
CA ILE A 125 -13.12 20.52 0.39
C ILE A 125 -12.89 19.10 0.92
N SER A 126 -11.76 18.49 0.57
CA SER A 126 -11.37 17.18 1.10
C SER A 126 -11.01 17.23 2.59
N PRO A 127 -10.85 16.07 3.26
CA PRO A 127 -10.12 16.03 4.52
C PRO A 127 -8.69 16.56 4.33
N VAL A 128 -8.09 17.06 5.42
CA VAL A 128 -6.69 17.49 5.44
C VAL A 128 -5.81 16.25 5.61
N GLY A 129 -4.84 16.10 4.72
CA GLY A 129 -3.77 15.12 4.87
C GLY A 129 -2.49 15.79 5.40
N ARG A 130 -1.65 15.00 6.06
CA ARG A 130 -0.29 15.34 6.47
C ARG A 130 0.70 14.50 5.66
N THR A 131 1.80 15.10 5.25
CA THR A 131 2.86 14.45 4.50
C THR A 131 4.24 14.93 4.99
N ARG A 132 5.31 14.30 4.52
CA ARG A 132 6.69 14.65 4.83
C ARG A 132 7.56 14.44 3.60
N THR A 133 8.37 15.45 3.24
CA THR A 133 9.41 15.30 2.23
C THR A 133 10.57 14.48 2.76
N ALA A 134 11.27 13.75 1.89
CA ALA A 134 12.48 13.04 2.29
C ALA A 134 13.58 14.05 2.69
N PRO A 135 14.60 13.65 3.45
CA PRO A 135 15.77 14.51 3.67
C PRO A 135 16.56 14.76 2.40
N ALA A 136 17.27 15.89 2.36
CA ALA A 136 18.23 16.17 1.30
C ALA A 136 19.25 15.03 1.18
N PHE A 137 19.62 14.68 -0.05
CA PHE A 137 20.37 13.46 -0.39
C PHE A 137 21.75 13.33 0.30
N ASP A 138 22.34 14.45 0.72
CA ASP A 138 23.64 14.55 1.38
C ASP A 138 23.55 14.67 2.92
N THR A 139 22.34 14.72 3.47
CA THR A 139 22.08 14.85 4.92
C THR A 139 21.50 13.55 5.49
N PHE A 140 21.61 13.34 6.80
CA PHE A 140 20.89 12.25 7.46
C PHE A 140 19.43 12.58 7.77
N GLY A 141 19.05 13.87 7.80
CA GLY A 141 17.77 14.32 8.30
C GLY A 141 17.54 13.97 9.78
N ARG A 142 16.29 14.13 10.22
CA ARG A 142 15.81 13.62 11.51
C ARG A 142 15.62 12.10 11.45
N ASP A 143 15.70 11.46 12.61
CA ASP A 143 15.31 10.05 12.79
C ASP A 143 13.96 9.76 12.10
N LEU A 144 13.87 8.57 11.50
CA LEU A 144 12.68 8.14 10.78
C LEU A 144 11.90 7.16 11.65
N LEU A 145 10.74 7.60 12.16
CA LEU A 145 9.69 6.70 12.62
C LEU A 145 8.94 6.19 11.39
N MET A 146 9.05 4.90 11.12
CA MET A 146 8.40 4.21 10.00
C MET A 146 7.50 3.09 10.53
N ALA A 147 6.35 2.90 9.90
CA ALA A 147 5.52 1.71 10.09
C ALA A 147 5.38 0.95 8.77
N PHE A 148 5.24 -0.37 8.83
CA PHE A 148 4.91 -1.17 7.65
C PHE A 148 3.93 -2.29 7.96
N THR A 149 3.12 -2.65 6.96
CA THR A 149 2.06 -3.66 7.06
C THR A 149 1.74 -4.29 5.68
N SER A 150 0.84 -5.27 5.67
CA SER A 150 0.31 -5.93 4.48
C SER A 150 -1.04 -6.60 4.80
N CYS A 151 -1.68 -7.22 3.81
CA CYS A 151 -2.74 -8.21 4.00
C CYS A 151 -3.94 -7.68 4.82
N ALA A 152 -4.82 -6.95 4.13
CA ALA A 152 -5.96 -6.28 4.70
C ALA A 152 -7.31 -6.86 4.26
N HIS A 153 -7.48 -8.19 4.26
CA HIS A 153 -8.75 -8.82 3.83
C HIS A 153 -9.94 -8.20 4.56
N TYR A 154 -10.81 -7.52 3.81
CA TYR A 154 -11.86 -6.66 4.37
C TYR A 154 -12.87 -7.46 5.19
N GLU A 155 -13.17 -8.69 4.76
CA GLU A 155 -14.16 -9.53 5.42
C GLU A 155 -13.67 -10.12 6.75
N ASP A 156 -12.36 -10.17 7.00
CA ASP A 156 -11.78 -10.93 8.13
C ASP A 156 -11.76 -10.13 9.44
N GLY A 157 -11.88 -8.81 9.35
CA GLY A 157 -11.75 -7.94 10.50
C GLY A 157 -11.93 -6.48 10.15
N PHE A 158 -12.17 -5.67 11.16
CA PHE A 158 -12.12 -4.22 11.07
C PHE A 158 -10.68 -3.72 11.06
N TYR A 159 -10.48 -2.55 10.48
CA TYR A 159 -9.17 -1.94 10.27
C TYR A 159 -8.61 -1.19 11.48
N THR A 160 -8.88 -1.71 12.69
CA THR A 160 -8.33 -1.20 13.95
C THR A 160 -6.81 -1.05 13.89
N VAL A 161 -6.11 -1.97 13.20
CA VAL A 161 -4.66 -1.90 12.98
C VAL A 161 -4.23 -0.58 12.31
N TYR A 162 -4.94 -0.15 11.26
CA TYR A 162 -4.66 1.14 10.60
C TYR A 162 -4.90 2.33 11.52
N ARG A 163 -5.97 2.30 12.34
CA ARG A 163 -6.22 3.35 13.35
C ARG A 163 -5.03 3.49 14.30
N ARG A 164 -4.54 2.36 14.84
CA ARG A 164 -3.42 2.35 15.79
C ARG A 164 -2.11 2.80 15.16
N MET A 165 -1.86 2.39 13.91
CA MET A 165 -0.72 2.90 13.15
C MET A 165 -0.80 4.42 12.95
N ALA A 166 -1.99 4.96 12.65
CA ALA A 166 -2.17 6.39 12.45
C ALA A 166 -1.92 7.23 13.72
N GLU A 167 -2.31 6.71 14.89
CA GLU A 167 -2.09 7.37 16.19
C GLU A 167 -0.60 7.54 16.53
N GLU A 168 0.27 6.70 15.97
CA GLU A 168 1.73 6.84 16.16
C GLU A 168 2.34 7.98 15.34
N ARG A 169 1.60 8.54 14.38
CA ARG A 169 2.04 9.61 13.47
C ARG A 169 3.42 9.32 12.80
N PRO A 170 3.59 8.17 12.12
CA PRO A 170 4.84 7.84 11.46
C PRO A 170 5.21 8.88 10.38
N GLY A 171 6.50 9.03 10.12
CA GLY A 171 7.01 9.86 9.03
C GLY A 171 6.92 9.19 7.65
N LEU A 172 6.74 7.88 7.61
CA LEU A 172 6.63 7.06 6.40
C LEU A 172 5.85 5.78 6.73
N ILE A 173 4.94 5.37 5.85
CA ILE A 173 4.25 4.07 5.92
C ILE A 173 4.62 3.23 4.69
N LEU A 174 4.88 1.94 4.87
CA LEU A 174 5.02 0.99 3.77
C LEU A 174 3.83 0.01 3.75
N HIS A 175 3.30 -0.27 2.57
CA HIS A 175 2.34 -1.35 2.35
C HIS A 175 2.92 -2.37 1.37
N LEU A 176 3.05 -3.62 1.82
CA LEU A 176 3.82 -4.66 1.15
C LEU A 176 2.93 -5.69 0.43
N GLY A 177 1.83 -5.22 -0.15
CA GLY A 177 0.86 -6.04 -0.88
C GLY A 177 -0.34 -6.54 -0.08
N ASP A 178 -1.29 -7.13 -0.81
CA ASP A 178 -2.62 -7.54 -0.34
C ASP A 178 -3.42 -6.39 0.28
N TYR A 179 -3.33 -5.22 -0.36
CA TYR A 179 -4.12 -4.06 -0.02
C TYR A 179 -5.60 -4.34 -0.25
N ILE A 180 -5.93 -5.01 -1.37
CA ILE A 180 -7.23 -5.60 -1.62
C ILE A 180 -7.10 -7.11 -1.74
N TYR A 181 -8.25 -7.78 -1.67
CA TYR A 181 -8.41 -9.16 -2.15
C TYR A 181 -9.38 -9.13 -3.32
N GLU A 182 -9.31 -10.12 -4.19
CA GLU A 182 -10.09 -10.29 -5.42
C GLU A 182 -11.23 -11.30 -5.28
N THR A 183 -11.17 -12.19 -4.31
CA THR A 183 -12.24 -13.14 -3.97
C THR A 183 -13.07 -12.63 -2.79
N SER A 184 -14.17 -13.32 -2.48
CA SER A 184 -14.96 -13.15 -1.26
C SER A 184 -15.12 -14.51 -0.58
N HIS A 185 -15.18 -14.53 0.75
CA HIS A 185 -15.50 -15.72 1.54
C HIS A 185 -16.89 -16.25 1.20
N LYS A 186 -17.11 -17.53 1.49
CA LYS A 186 -18.41 -18.18 1.27
C LYS A 186 -19.46 -17.53 2.17
N ALA A 187 -20.73 -17.62 1.75
CA ALA A 187 -21.84 -16.96 2.42
C ALA A 187 -22.04 -17.46 3.87
N GLU A 188 -21.69 -18.72 4.12
CA GLU A 188 -21.76 -19.38 5.43
C GLU A 188 -20.60 -19.04 6.38
N ASP A 189 -19.47 -18.52 5.87
CA ASP A 189 -18.29 -18.25 6.70
C ASP A 189 -18.56 -17.10 7.69
N PRO A 190 -18.23 -17.20 8.98
CA PRO A 190 -18.48 -16.13 9.93
C PRO A 190 -17.55 -14.94 9.67
N CYS A 191 -18.06 -13.88 9.05
CA CYS A 191 -17.28 -12.68 8.71
C CYS A 191 -17.87 -11.42 9.37
N PRO A 192 -17.07 -10.59 10.07
CA PRO A 192 -17.54 -9.31 10.63
C PRO A 192 -17.98 -8.30 9.57
N ARG A 193 -17.51 -8.45 8.33
CA ARG A 193 -17.89 -7.63 7.18
C ARG A 193 -18.02 -8.50 5.94
N ARG A 194 -18.65 -7.97 4.90
CA ARG A 194 -18.82 -8.66 3.62
C ARG A 194 -18.46 -7.75 2.46
N HIS A 195 -17.73 -8.28 1.47
CA HIS A 195 -17.54 -7.60 0.19
C HIS A 195 -18.89 -7.43 -0.49
N GLN A 196 -19.12 -6.28 -1.11
CA GLN A 196 -20.34 -6.05 -1.86
C GLN A 196 -20.39 -6.90 -3.14
N ASN A 197 -19.28 -6.97 -3.88
CA ASN A 197 -19.15 -7.89 -5.01
C ASN A 197 -18.67 -9.26 -4.50
N LYS A 198 -19.48 -10.29 -4.74
CA LYS A 198 -19.21 -11.68 -4.34
C LYS A 198 -18.45 -12.49 -5.38
N GLU A 199 -18.50 -12.07 -6.63
CA GLU A 199 -17.77 -12.71 -7.71
C GLU A 199 -16.30 -12.30 -7.67
N GLU A 200 -15.44 -13.22 -8.12
CA GLU A 200 -14.02 -12.94 -8.29
C GLU A 200 -13.80 -11.84 -9.35
N LEU A 201 -12.91 -10.89 -9.05
CA LEU A 201 -12.73 -9.70 -9.89
C LEU A 201 -12.02 -10.03 -11.20
N THR A 202 -12.63 -9.68 -12.32
CA THR A 202 -12.05 -9.86 -13.66
C THR A 202 -12.04 -8.60 -14.52
N THR A 203 -12.84 -7.58 -14.16
CA THR A 203 -13.04 -6.36 -14.95
C THR A 203 -12.55 -5.12 -14.22
N LEU A 204 -12.18 -4.08 -14.97
CA LEU A 204 -11.73 -2.80 -14.41
C LEU A 204 -12.76 -2.18 -13.46
N GLY A 205 -14.05 -2.26 -13.81
CA GLY A 205 -15.13 -1.77 -12.95
C GLY A 205 -15.17 -2.49 -11.59
N ALA A 206 -15.03 -3.82 -11.61
CA ALA A 206 -15.01 -4.64 -10.40
C ALA A 206 -13.80 -4.34 -9.50
N TYR A 207 -12.59 -4.21 -10.08
CA TYR A 207 -11.41 -3.79 -9.31
C TYR A 207 -11.58 -2.38 -8.73
N ARG A 208 -12.06 -1.40 -9.50
CA ARG A 208 -12.32 -0.04 -9.00
C ARG A 208 -13.32 -0.01 -7.85
N GLN A 209 -14.37 -0.84 -7.89
CA GLN A 209 -15.33 -0.99 -6.79
C GLN A 209 -14.69 -1.60 -5.55
N ARG A 210 -13.86 -2.64 -5.71
CA ARG A 210 -13.16 -3.26 -4.57
C ARG A 210 -12.20 -2.29 -3.89
N TYR A 211 -11.42 -1.51 -4.66
CA TYR A 211 -10.59 -0.45 -4.07
C TYR A 211 -11.45 0.60 -3.35
N ALA A 212 -12.58 1.01 -3.93
CA ALA A 212 -13.48 1.96 -3.29
C ALA A 212 -14.04 1.41 -1.96
N GLU A 213 -14.47 0.15 -1.93
CA GLU A 213 -14.94 -0.53 -0.72
C GLU A 213 -13.91 -0.48 0.41
N TYR A 214 -12.65 -0.83 0.10
CA TYR A 214 -11.58 -0.83 1.09
C TYR A 214 -11.25 0.61 1.55
N LYS A 215 -11.18 1.56 0.60
CA LYS A 215 -10.80 2.96 0.87
C LYS A 215 -11.90 3.79 1.52
N MET A 216 -13.15 3.32 1.57
CA MET A 216 -14.21 3.94 2.36
C MET A 216 -14.03 3.74 3.88
N ASP A 217 -13.19 2.80 4.31
CA ASP A 217 -12.95 2.58 5.73
C ASP A 217 -12.21 3.77 6.38
N ALA A 218 -12.81 4.34 7.43
CA ALA A 218 -12.32 5.54 8.10
C ALA A 218 -10.97 5.35 8.82
N ASP A 219 -10.62 4.12 9.20
CA ASP A 219 -9.34 3.81 9.84
C ASP A 219 -8.22 3.74 8.79
N LEU A 220 -8.52 3.18 7.61
CA LEU A 220 -7.62 3.20 6.46
C LEU A 220 -7.41 4.63 5.93
N GLN A 221 -8.47 5.44 5.85
CA GLN A 221 -8.34 6.86 5.48
C GLN A 221 -7.48 7.63 6.48
N ALA A 222 -7.61 7.35 7.78
CA ALA A 222 -6.76 7.98 8.79
C ALA A 222 -5.28 7.63 8.61
N ALA A 223 -4.97 6.37 8.27
CA ALA A 223 -3.59 5.95 8.01
C ALA A 223 -3.03 6.58 6.72
N HIS A 224 -3.82 6.72 5.65
CA HIS A 224 -3.40 7.43 4.43
C HIS A 224 -3.18 8.92 4.66
N ALA A 225 -4.02 9.55 5.46
CA ALA A 225 -3.94 10.98 5.76
C ALA A 225 -2.78 11.34 6.69
N VAL A 226 -2.10 10.36 7.31
CA VAL A 226 -1.10 10.60 8.38
C VAL A 226 0.34 10.29 7.95
N ALA A 227 0.64 9.99 6.69
CA ALA A 227 2.03 9.88 6.25
C ALA A 227 2.09 9.85 4.71
N PRO A 228 3.26 10.11 4.12
CA PRO A 228 3.55 9.56 2.80
C PRO A 228 3.65 8.03 2.86
N TRP A 229 3.12 7.35 1.84
CA TRP A 229 3.18 5.91 1.70
C TRP A 229 4.15 5.49 0.59
N LEU A 230 4.90 4.40 0.82
CA LEU A 230 5.53 3.62 -0.23
C LEU A 230 4.77 2.31 -0.37
N VAL A 231 4.18 2.10 -1.54
CA VAL A 231 3.34 0.92 -1.80
C VAL A 231 3.93 0.06 -2.91
N VAL A 232 3.72 -1.24 -2.76
CA VAL A 232 3.90 -2.25 -3.79
C VAL A 232 2.83 -3.33 -3.62
N PRO A 233 2.23 -3.84 -4.70
CA PRO A 233 1.25 -4.92 -4.61
C PRO A 233 1.94 -6.26 -4.37
N ASP A 234 1.14 -7.24 -3.91
CA ASP A 234 1.46 -8.66 -4.01
C ASP A 234 0.54 -9.34 -5.03
N ASP A 235 0.05 -10.53 -4.75
CA ASP A 235 -0.78 -11.33 -5.64
C ASP A 235 -2.24 -10.87 -5.66
N HIS A 236 -2.84 -10.65 -4.48
CA HIS A 236 -4.28 -10.41 -4.35
C HIS A 236 -4.76 -9.06 -4.90
N GLU A 237 -3.86 -8.14 -5.26
CA GLU A 237 -4.21 -7.02 -6.12
C GLU A 237 -4.64 -7.42 -7.54
N VAL A 238 -4.33 -8.66 -7.97
CA VAL A 238 -4.72 -9.25 -9.25
C VAL A 238 -5.47 -10.56 -9.04
N GLU A 239 -4.79 -11.60 -8.57
CA GLU A 239 -5.26 -12.97 -8.40
C GLU A 239 -4.28 -13.69 -7.49
N ASN A 240 -4.80 -14.43 -6.49
CA ASN A 240 -4.02 -15.29 -5.60
C ASN A 240 -2.90 -16.00 -6.36
N ASN A 241 -1.69 -15.99 -5.81
CA ASN A 241 -0.51 -16.72 -6.28
C ASN A 241 -0.09 -16.50 -7.75
N TYR A 242 -0.54 -15.47 -8.46
CA TYR A 242 -0.15 -15.29 -9.87
C TYR A 242 1.37 -15.16 -10.06
N ALA A 243 1.87 -15.67 -11.18
CA ALA A 243 3.30 -15.66 -11.52
C ALA A 243 3.54 -15.09 -12.92
N ALA A 244 3.85 -13.79 -12.98
CA ALA A 244 4.04 -13.05 -14.22
C ALA A 244 2.87 -13.25 -15.21
N GLY A 245 3.07 -14.07 -16.24
CA GLY A 245 2.07 -14.40 -17.26
C GLY A 245 1.16 -15.59 -16.93
N LYS A 246 1.30 -16.20 -15.74
CA LYS A 246 0.57 -17.39 -15.32
C LYS A 246 -0.39 -17.11 -14.18
N ARG A 247 -1.57 -17.71 -14.30
CA ARG A 247 -2.63 -17.73 -13.29
C ARG A 247 -2.41 -18.85 -12.29
N ASP A 248 -3.00 -18.71 -11.11
CA ASP A 248 -3.02 -19.78 -10.10
C ASP A 248 -3.91 -20.95 -10.55
N ASN A 249 -5.04 -20.65 -11.21
CA ASN A 249 -5.96 -21.66 -11.69
C ASN A 249 -6.74 -21.21 -12.96
N ASP A 250 -7.67 -22.04 -13.43
CA ASP A 250 -8.48 -21.81 -14.64
C ASP A 250 -9.83 -21.15 -14.37
N LYS A 251 -10.09 -20.69 -13.13
CA LYS A 251 -11.36 -20.11 -12.69
C LYS A 251 -11.17 -18.69 -12.11
N PRO A 252 -12.15 -17.79 -12.31
CA PRO A 252 -13.18 -17.88 -13.33
C PRO A 252 -12.58 -17.98 -14.73
N SER A 253 -13.40 -18.34 -15.72
CA SER A 253 -13.00 -18.22 -17.11
C SER A 253 -12.73 -16.74 -17.44
N LEU A 254 -11.69 -16.47 -18.24
CA LEU A 254 -11.35 -15.13 -18.70
C LEU A 254 -11.53 -15.05 -20.22
N PRO A 255 -12.73 -14.69 -20.73
CA PRO A 255 -12.99 -14.59 -22.17
C PRO A 255 -12.04 -13.64 -22.89
N ASP A 256 -11.65 -12.54 -22.22
CA ASP A 256 -10.73 -11.53 -22.74
C ASP A 256 -9.25 -11.85 -22.45
N GLY A 257 -8.99 -12.97 -21.77
CA GLY A 257 -7.65 -13.48 -21.44
C GLY A 257 -7.01 -12.85 -20.20
N TRP A 258 -5.94 -13.50 -19.72
CA TRP A 258 -5.19 -13.12 -18.53
C TRP A 258 -4.62 -11.69 -18.58
N ALA A 259 -4.06 -11.29 -19.72
CA ALA A 259 -3.49 -9.96 -19.89
C ALA A 259 -4.53 -8.84 -19.64
N LYS A 260 -5.81 -9.07 -19.98
CA LYS A 260 -6.88 -8.09 -19.76
C LYS A 260 -7.28 -7.96 -18.29
N ARG A 261 -7.30 -9.07 -17.53
CA ARG A 261 -7.46 -9.04 -16.08
C ARG A 261 -6.32 -8.26 -15.42
N ARG A 262 -5.06 -8.53 -15.81
CA ARG A 262 -3.89 -7.85 -15.25
C ARG A 262 -3.83 -6.36 -15.62
N GLU A 263 -4.20 -5.99 -16.85
CA GLU A 263 -4.39 -4.59 -17.27
C GLU A 263 -5.45 -3.88 -16.40
N ALA A 264 -6.59 -4.51 -16.17
CA ALA A 264 -7.66 -3.97 -15.31
C ALA A 264 -7.18 -3.78 -13.86
N ALA A 265 -6.51 -4.78 -13.30
CA ALA A 265 -5.99 -4.75 -11.94
C ALA A 265 -4.93 -3.65 -11.74
N TYR A 266 -3.93 -3.57 -12.61
CA TYR A 266 -2.86 -2.57 -12.51
C TYR A 266 -3.37 -1.15 -12.76
N LYS A 267 -4.33 -0.97 -13.69
CA LYS A 267 -4.98 0.32 -13.87
C LYS A 267 -5.72 0.75 -12.60
N ALA A 268 -6.51 -0.14 -12.01
CA ALA A 268 -7.21 0.16 -10.76
C ALA A 268 -6.24 0.40 -9.58
N TYR A 269 -5.13 -0.33 -9.50
CA TYR A 269 -4.08 -0.10 -8.48
C TYR A 269 -3.52 1.31 -8.60
N TYR A 270 -3.04 1.71 -9.79
CA TYR A 270 -2.51 3.06 -10.03
C TYR A 270 -3.53 4.15 -9.69
N GLU A 271 -4.78 3.99 -10.11
CA GLU A 271 -5.86 4.95 -9.83
C GLU A 271 -6.14 5.14 -8.33
N ASN A 272 -5.77 4.19 -7.47
CA ASN A 272 -6.10 4.19 -6.05
C ASN A 272 -4.88 4.28 -5.10
N MET A 273 -3.68 4.44 -5.67
CA MET A 273 -2.42 4.54 -4.94
C MET A 273 -1.67 5.87 -5.22
N PRO A 274 -0.98 6.45 -4.22
CA PRO A 274 -0.25 7.72 -4.38
C PRO A 274 1.12 7.51 -5.06
N LEU A 275 1.09 7.05 -6.30
CA LEU A 275 2.28 6.77 -7.12
C LEU A 275 2.60 7.89 -8.10
N ARG A 276 3.88 8.02 -8.47
CA ARG A 276 4.33 8.93 -9.52
C ARG A 276 3.83 8.51 -10.91
N GLY A 277 3.77 9.45 -11.84
CA GLY A 277 3.35 9.23 -13.23
C GLY A 277 4.20 8.20 -13.98
N GLY A 278 5.45 7.99 -13.57
CA GLY A 278 6.30 6.90 -14.10
C GLY A 278 5.75 5.48 -13.83
N ALA A 279 4.84 5.33 -12.86
CA ALA A 279 4.14 4.08 -12.58
C ALA A 279 2.76 4.00 -13.27
N LYS A 280 2.42 4.92 -14.18
CA LYS A 280 1.19 4.79 -14.97
C LYS A 280 1.29 3.51 -15.83
N PRO A 281 0.32 2.58 -15.73
CA PRO A 281 0.39 1.32 -16.46
C PRO A 281 0.39 1.49 -17.99
N ASN A 282 1.05 0.56 -18.67
CA ASN A 282 0.99 0.41 -20.12
C ASN A 282 0.50 -1.01 -20.44
N GLY A 283 -0.80 -1.13 -20.72
CA GLY A 283 -1.47 -2.43 -20.85
C GLY A 283 -1.38 -3.23 -19.56
N ASP A 284 -0.91 -4.47 -19.67
CA ASP A 284 -0.75 -5.41 -18.57
C ASP A 284 0.57 -5.23 -17.80
N LYS A 285 1.28 -4.11 -17.95
CA LYS A 285 2.57 -3.85 -17.27
C LYS A 285 2.52 -2.56 -16.49
N ILE A 286 3.17 -2.56 -15.34
CA ILE A 286 3.34 -1.38 -14.48
C ILE A 286 4.78 -1.35 -13.94
N GLN A 287 5.37 -0.16 -13.80
CA GLN A 287 6.71 -0.02 -13.20
C GLN A 287 6.56 0.27 -11.70
N LEU A 288 6.64 -0.79 -10.88
CA LEU A 288 6.42 -0.72 -9.44
C LEU A 288 7.71 -0.72 -8.63
N TYR A 289 8.67 -1.58 -8.99
CA TYR A 289 9.95 -1.61 -8.30
C TYR A 289 10.68 -0.28 -8.54
N ARG A 290 11.20 0.30 -7.46
CA ARG A 290 11.82 1.63 -7.47
C ARG A 290 12.69 1.84 -6.24
N ARG A 291 13.56 2.83 -6.32
CA ARG A 291 14.48 3.19 -5.23
C ARG A 291 14.09 4.55 -4.67
N VAL A 292 13.92 4.63 -3.35
CA VAL A 292 13.63 5.87 -2.64
C VAL A 292 14.73 6.11 -1.63
N ARG A 293 15.40 7.26 -1.74
CA ARG A 293 16.47 7.65 -0.83
C ARG A 293 15.92 8.52 0.28
N TRP A 294 16.25 8.19 1.52
CA TRP A 294 15.93 8.99 2.70
C TRP A 294 17.21 9.66 3.20
N GLY A 295 17.65 10.68 2.47
CA GLY A 295 18.97 11.28 2.66
C GLY A 295 20.09 10.24 2.57
N ARG A 296 21.00 10.29 3.55
CA ARG A 296 22.06 9.31 3.84
C ARG A 296 21.63 8.28 4.90
N LEU A 297 20.44 8.41 5.48
CA LEU A 297 19.99 7.50 6.52
C LEU A 297 19.67 6.13 5.92
N ALA A 298 18.78 6.08 4.94
CA ALA A 298 18.33 4.81 4.36
C ALA A 298 18.16 4.90 2.84
N THR A 299 18.38 3.79 2.17
CA THR A 299 17.96 3.56 0.79
C THR A 299 16.90 2.46 0.80
N PHE A 300 15.68 2.80 0.40
CA PHE A 300 14.58 1.85 0.23
C PHE A 300 14.62 1.29 -1.19
N HIS A 301 14.82 -0.02 -1.30
CA HIS A 301 14.71 -0.79 -2.54
C HIS A 301 13.35 -1.49 -2.51
N MET A 302 12.32 -0.86 -3.10
CA MET A 302 10.98 -1.45 -3.18
C MET A 302 10.96 -2.44 -4.35
N LEU A 303 10.65 -3.70 -4.07
CA LEU A 303 10.64 -4.79 -5.06
C LEU A 303 9.22 -5.14 -5.49
N ASP A 304 9.07 -5.48 -6.76
CA ASP A 304 7.96 -6.26 -7.31
C ASP A 304 8.41 -7.73 -7.44
N THR A 305 7.79 -8.64 -6.69
CA THR A 305 8.10 -10.08 -6.75
C THR A 305 7.01 -10.90 -7.44
N ARG A 306 6.10 -10.26 -8.18
CA ARG A 306 4.98 -10.95 -8.86
C ARG A 306 4.99 -10.76 -10.37
N GLN A 307 5.24 -9.56 -10.88
CA GLN A 307 5.08 -9.28 -12.32
C GLN A 307 6.12 -10.00 -13.20
N TYR A 308 7.28 -10.36 -12.64
CA TYR A 308 8.44 -10.86 -13.39
C TYR A 308 8.94 -12.25 -12.97
N ARG A 309 8.31 -12.86 -11.97
CA ARG A 309 8.74 -14.14 -11.38
C ARG A 309 8.61 -15.30 -12.36
N SER A 310 9.48 -16.30 -12.16
CA SER A 310 9.21 -17.64 -12.68
C SER A 310 7.96 -18.21 -12.01
N ASP A 311 7.33 -19.21 -12.63
CA ASP A 311 6.22 -19.96 -12.04
C ASP A 311 6.64 -20.67 -10.75
N GLN A 312 5.71 -20.99 -9.86
CA GLN A 312 5.99 -21.78 -8.66
C GLN A 312 6.46 -23.18 -9.03
N ALA A 313 7.39 -23.71 -8.24
CA ALA A 313 7.96 -25.02 -8.47
C ALA A 313 6.97 -26.12 -8.10
N CYS A 314 7.04 -27.28 -8.77
CA CYS A 314 6.31 -28.48 -8.38
C CYS A 314 4.78 -28.26 -8.14
N GLY A 315 4.16 -27.31 -8.83
CA GLY A 315 2.74 -26.97 -8.66
C GLY A 315 2.41 -26.31 -7.31
N ASP A 316 3.27 -25.41 -6.84
CA ASP A 316 3.08 -24.55 -5.64
C ASP A 316 2.85 -25.29 -4.31
N GLY A 317 2.51 -24.58 -3.23
CA GLY A 317 2.19 -25.12 -1.92
C GLY A 317 3.40 -25.42 -1.05
N TRP A 318 3.15 -26.16 0.04
CA TRP A 318 4.17 -26.54 1.01
C TRP A 318 4.68 -27.96 0.72
N LYS A 319 5.89 -28.07 0.20
CA LYS A 319 6.43 -29.37 -0.25
C LYS A 319 7.95 -29.39 -0.36
N TYR A 320 8.52 -30.59 -0.37
CA TYR A 320 9.89 -30.81 -0.80
C TYR A 320 9.95 -30.79 -2.33
N CYS A 321 10.74 -29.90 -2.91
CA CYS A 321 10.80 -29.69 -4.36
C CYS A 321 12.23 -29.41 -4.83
N PRO A 322 12.96 -30.41 -5.35
CA PRO A 322 14.29 -30.21 -5.92
C PRO A 322 14.33 -29.21 -7.08
N GLU A 323 13.25 -29.13 -7.87
CA GLU A 323 13.14 -28.21 -9.02
C GLU A 323 13.15 -26.73 -8.63
N ALA A 324 12.85 -26.40 -7.36
CA ALA A 324 13.02 -25.05 -6.85
C ALA A 324 14.49 -24.60 -6.92
N GLY A 325 15.43 -25.55 -6.85
CA GLY A 325 16.88 -25.32 -6.92
C GLY A 325 17.42 -24.92 -8.29
N ASP A 326 16.60 -24.88 -9.35
CA ASP A 326 17.05 -24.53 -10.69
C ASP A 326 17.65 -23.10 -10.72
N PRO A 327 18.93 -22.95 -11.10
CA PRO A 327 19.61 -21.66 -11.09
C PRO A 327 19.05 -20.63 -12.07
N SER A 328 18.29 -21.06 -13.09
CA SER A 328 17.67 -20.17 -14.07
C SER A 328 16.45 -19.43 -13.53
N ARG A 329 15.89 -19.89 -12.41
CA ARG A 329 14.69 -19.31 -11.80
C ARG A 329 15.00 -18.02 -11.05
N SER A 330 14.04 -17.11 -11.08
CA SER A 330 14.14 -15.79 -10.44
C SER A 330 12.79 -15.38 -9.90
N LEU A 331 12.76 -14.84 -8.67
CA LEU A 331 11.55 -14.33 -8.06
C LEU A 331 11.24 -12.89 -8.54
N PRO A 332 12.11 -11.87 -8.38
CA PRO A 332 11.81 -10.54 -8.94
C PRO A 332 12.13 -10.42 -10.45
N GLY A 333 12.62 -11.48 -11.08
CA GLY A 333 13.17 -11.45 -12.44
C GLY A 333 14.62 -10.97 -12.48
N MET A 334 15.42 -11.52 -13.39
CA MET A 334 16.87 -11.29 -13.45
C MET A 334 17.26 -9.81 -13.63
N ALA A 335 16.46 -9.05 -14.38
CA ALA A 335 16.69 -7.62 -14.57
C ALA A 335 16.60 -6.84 -13.24
N GLN A 336 15.60 -7.18 -12.41
CA GLN A 336 15.40 -6.54 -11.12
C GLN A 336 16.41 -7.02 -10.06
N GLU A 337 16.85 -8.28 -10.12
CA GLU A 337 17.98 -8.77 -9.31
C GLU A 337 19.24 -7.93 -9.59
N ASN A 338 19.59 -7.73 -10.86
CA ASN A 338 20.75 -6.91 -11.25
C ASN A 338 20.57 -5.46 -10.81
N TRP A 339 19.40 -4.86 -11.03
CA TRP A 339 19.09 -3.51 -10.56
C TRP A 339 19.24 -3.36 -9.03
N LEU A 340 18.86 -4.38 -8.25
CA LEU A 340 19.01 -4.38 -6.80
C LEU A 340 20.48 -4.41 -6.39
N LEU A 341 21.25 -5.32 -6.99
CA LEU A 341 22.68 -5.45 -6.77
C LEU A 341 23.44 -4.17 -7.16
N ASP A 342 23.06 -3.52 -8.26
CA ASP A 342 23.63 -2.23 -8.66
C ASP A 342 23.32 -1.14 -7.65
N GLY A 343 22.13 -1.18 -7.04
CA GLY A 343 21.76 -0.29 -5.94
C GLY A 343 22.68 -0.41 -4.74
N PHE A 344 22.93 -1.64 -4.30
CA PHE A 344 23.84 -1.91 -3.18
C PHE A 344 25.25 -1.40 -3.46
N SER A 345 25.73 -1.48 -4.70
CA SER A 345 27.04 -0.94 -5.09
C SER A 345 27.14 0.58 -4.91
N GLN A 346 26.02 1.31 -4.93
CA GLN A 346 26.02 2.77 -4.79
C GLN A 346 26.23 3.24 -3.34
N ARG A 347 25.95 2.38 -2.34
CA ARG A 347 26.16 2.66 -0.91
C ARG A 347 25.61 4.03 -0.45
N GLN A 348 24.39 4.36 -0.89
CA GLN A 348 23.82 5.69 -0.72
C GLN A 348 23.29 5.98 0.69
N GLY A 349 22.95 4.96 1.47
CA GLY A 349 22.42 5.08 2.82
C GLY A 349 23.21 4.27 3.85
N THR A 350 23.01 4.57 5.13
CA THR A 350 23.48 3.73 6.24
C THR A 350 22.75 2.38 6.27
N TRP A 351 21.44 2.42 5.98
CA TRP A 351 20.56 1.25 5.92
C TRP A 351 20.18 0.96 4.47
N ASP A 352 20.35 -0.28 4.03
CA ASP A 352 19.77 -0.79 2.79
C ASP A 352 18.51 -1.57 3.15
N VAL A 353 17.36 -0.95 2.96
CA VAL A 353 16.06 -1.50 3.33
C VAL A 353 15.38 -2.05 2.08
N ILE A 354 15.06 -3.34 2.07
CA ILE A 354 14.40 -4.02 0.97
C ILE A 354 12.92 -4.17 1.35
N GLY A 355 12.04 -3.41 0.71
CA GLY A 355 10.59 -3.55 0.89
C GLY A 355 10.02 -4.51 -0.14
N GLN A 356 9.50 -5.66 0.30
CA GLN A 356 9.03 -6.72 -0.59
C GLN A 356 7.93 -7.56 0.06
N GLN A 357 7.38 -8.51 -0.69
CA GLN A 357 6.10 -9.16 -0.41
C GLN A 357 6.26 -10.41 0.45
N VAL A 358 7.05 -11.39 0.00
CA VAL A 358 6.98 -12.79 0.44
C VAL A 358 8.16 -13.22 1.34
N PHE A 359 7.97 -14.25 2.16
CA PHE A 359 8.97 -14.70 3.15
C PHE A 359 10.37 -14.97 2.58
N PHE A 360 11.39 -14.25 3.08
CA PHE A 360 12.76 -14.24 2.56
C PHE A 360 13.67 -15.27 3.21
N ALA A 361 13.73 -15.34 4.55
CA ALA A 361 14.57 -16.30 5.25
C ALA A 361 14.16 -17.74 4.93
N ARG A 362 15.10 -18.69 5.06
CA ARG A 362 14.76 -20.11 4.92
C ARG A 362 13.71 -20.52 5.96
N ARG A 363 12.67 -21.24 5.57
CA ARG A 363 11.65 -21.78 6.46
C ARG A 363 11.22 -23.15 5.95
N ALA A 364 11.70 -24.20 6.61
CA ALA A 364 11.37 -25.58 6.28
C ALA A 364 10.74 -26.31 7.47
N ASP A 365 9.89 -27.29 7.21
CA ASP A 365 9.45 -28.23 8.24
C ASP A 365 10.47 -29.36 8.46
N GLN A 366 10.15 -30.28 9.36
CA GLN A 366 10.98 -31.44 9.74
C GLN A 366 11.24 -32.42 8.57
N ASN A 367 10.46 -32.34 7.50
CA ASN A 367 10.64 -33.16 6.30
C ASN A 367 11.44 -32.42 5.22
N GLY A 368 11.92 -31.20 5.51
CA GLY A 368 12.58 -30.32 4.55
C GLY A 368 11.63 -29.70 3.53
N ALA A 369 10.31 -29.79 3.73
CA ALA A 369 9.34 -29.13 2.87
C ALA A 369 9.24 -27.64 3.21
N SER A 370 8.99 -26.80 2.20
CA SER A 370 8.94 -25.35 2.32
C SER A 370 7.89 -24.77 1.38
N GLY A 371 7.59 -23.47 1.54
CA GLY A 371 6.62 -22.77 0.70
C GLY A 371 7.19 -22.40 -0.67
N MET A 372 6.55 -22.87 -1.74
CA MET A 372 7.01 -22.66 -3.12
C MET A 372 6.68 -21.26 -3.68
N ASP A 373 5.81 -20.51 -3.01
CA ASP A 373 5.43 -19.16 -3.41
C ASP A 373 6.40 -18.06 -2.89
N GLY A 374 7.05 -18.34 -1.76
CA GLY A 374 8.06 -17.46 -1.15
C GLY A 374 9.48 -17.74 -1.62
N TRP A 375 10.49 -17.09 -1.02
CA TRP A 375 11.89 -17.21 -1.46
C TRP A 375 12.49 -18.62 -1.32
N ASP A 376 11.89 -19.51 -0.54
CA ASP A 376 12.27 -20.94 -0.51
C ASP A 376 11.88 -21.71 -1.77
N GLY A 377 10.93 -21.22 -2.56
CA GLY A 377 10.66 -21.70 -3.92
C GLY A 377 11.67 -21.19 -4.96
N TYR A 378 12.54 -20.23 -4.57
CA TYR A 378 13.53 -19.58 -5.44
C TYR A 378 14.91 -19.46 -4.77
N PRO A 379 15.47 -20.54 -4.18
CA PRO A 379 16.71 -20.51 -3.42
C PRO A 379 17.90 -19.95 -4.22
N ALA A 380 18.00 -20.26 -5.52
CA ALA A 380 19.06 -19.70 -6.36
C ALA A 380 18.97 -18.18 -6.54
N SER A 381 17.75 -17.63 -6.61
CA SER A 381 17.50 -16.18 -6.64
C SER A 381 17.91 -15.53 -5.33
N ARG A 382 17.49 -16.12 -4.20
CA ARG A 382 17.88 -15.66 -2.86
C ARG A 382 19.39 -15.65 -2.70
N ASP A 383 20.05 -16.73 -3.10
CA ASP A 383 21.49 -16.90 -3.03
C ASP A 383 22.25 -15.83 -3.81
N ARG A 384 21.83 -15.50 -5.04
CA ARG A 384 22.47 -14.46 -5.85
C ARG A 384 22.40 -13.10 -5.17
N ILE A 385 21.27 -12.77 -4.57
CA ILE A 385 21.07 -11.51 -3.86
C ILE A 385 21.90 -11.47 -2.57
N GLN A 386 21.82 -12.51 -1.73
CA GLN A 386 22.56 -12.59 -0.47
C GLN A 386 24.08 -12.56 -0.69
N LYS A 387 24.59 -13.40 -1.59
CA LYS A 387 26.02 -13.41 -1.95
C LYS A 387 26.41 -12.07 -2.56
N GLY A 388 25.56 -11.51 -3.41
CA GLY A 388 25.81 -10.25 -4.09
C GLY A 388 25.92 -9.06 -3.14
N TRP A 389 25.10 -8.97 -2.09
CA TRP A 389 25.23 -7.89 -1.10
C TRP A 389 26.42 -8.10 -0.16
N VAL A 390 26.76 -9.36 0.18
CA VAL A 390 27.96 -9.66 0.98
C VAL A 390 29.22 -9.25 0.22
N GLN A 391 29.31 -9.62 -1.07
CA GLN A 391 30.43 -9.22 -1.94
C GLN A 391 30.57 -7.70 -2.09
N ARG A 392 29.46 -6.97 -2.03
CA ARG A 392 29.43 -5.50 -2.11
C ARG A 392 29.67 -4.83 -0.76
N GLY A 393 29.83 -5.59 0.33
CA GLY A 393 30.05 -5.06 1.67
C GLY A 393 28.88 -4.24 2.19
N VAL A 394 27.64 -4.65 1.87
CA VAL A 394 26.43 -4.04 2.44
C VAL A 394 26.43 -4.28 3.95
N ARG A 395 26.41 -3.20 4.71
CA ARG A 395 26.61 -3.24 6.17
C ARG A 395 25.36 -3.69 6.91
N ASN A 396 24.19 -3.19 6.49
CA ASN A 396 22.93 -3.37 7.21
C ASN A 396 21.77 -3.67 6.25
N PRO A 397 21.75 -4.83 5.58
CA PRO A 397 20.60 -5.20 4.77
C PRO A 397 19.44 -5.63 5.68
N VAL A 398 18.33 -4.92 5.57
CA VAL A 398 17.08 -5.21 6.30
C VAL A 398 15.98 -5.50 5.29
N VAL A 399 15.41 -6.70 5.35
CA VAL A 399 14.28 -7.12 4.52
C VAL A 399 12.99 -6.90 5.29
N LEU A 400 12.02 -6.22 4.68
CA LEU A 400 10.66 -6.04 5.20
C LEU A 400 9.72 -6.90 4.36
N THR A 401 8.84 -7.63 5.03
CA THR A 401 8.04 -8.71 4.40
C THR A 401 6.60 -8.69 4.90
N GLY A 402 5.66 -9.09 4.03
CA GLY A 402 4.23 -9.32 4.31
C GLY A 402 3.79 -10.76 4.07
N ASP A 403 2.72 -10.95 3.28
CA ASP A 403 2.17 -12.21 2.74
C ASP A 403 1.67 -13.23 3.80
N VAL A 404 2.52 -13.72 4.69
CA VAL A 404 2.27 -14.93 5.49
C VAL A 404 1.28 -14.77 6.67
N HIS A 405 0.57 -13.64 6.77
CA HIS A 405 -0.45 -13.32 7.78
C HIS A 405 -0.02 -13.46 9.25
N ARG A 406 1.29 -13.46 9.50
CA ARG A 406 1.92 -13.77 10.79
C ARG A 406 3.17 -12.93 10.94
N ALA A 407 3.45 -12.47 12.16
CA ALA A 407 4.65 -11.70 12.41
C ALA A 407 5.85 -12.60 12.72
N TRP A 408 7.01 -12.26 12.15
CA TRP A 408 8.28 -12.97 12.37
C TRP A 408 9.45 -12.00 12.44
N ALA A 409 10.50 -12.39 13.16
CA ALA A 409 11.79 -11.71 13.13
C ALA A 409 12.89 -12.75 12.91
N ASN A 410 13.67 -12.57 11.86
CA ASN A 410 14.58 -13.60 11.36
C ASN A 410 16.00 -13.04 11.18
N GLU A 411 16.99 -13.85 11.53
CA GLU A 411 18.38 -13.61 11.16
C GLU A 411 18.65 -14.22 9.78
N LEU A 412 19.25 -13.44 8.87
CA LEU A 412 19.61 -13.94 7.55
C LEU A 412 21.02 -14.53 7.62
N LYS A 413 21.17 -15.80 7.26
CA LYS A 413 22.45 -16.53 7.33
C LYS A 413 23.13 -16.51 5.97
N ALA A 414 24.47 -16.46 5.96
CA ALA A 414 25.23 -16.66 4.72
C ALA A 414 25.10 -18.09 4.17
N ASP A 415 24.88 -19.04 5.07
CA ASP A 415 24.62 -20.44 4.78
C ASP A 415 23.68 -20.98 5.86
N TYR A 416 22.45 -21.33 5.48
CA TYR A 416 21.44 -21.87 6.39
C TYR A 416 21.66 -23.32 6.78
N THR A 417 22.58 -24.05 6.12
CA THR A 417 22.92 -25.44 6.48
C THR A 417 23.94 -25.53 7.60
N ASN A 418 24.62 -24.41 7.90
CA ASN A 418 25.61 -24.30 8.96
C ASN A 418 25.09 -23.37 10.09
N PRO A 419 24.72 -23.91 11.27
CA PRO A 419 24.25 -23.10 12.39
C PRO A 419 25.23 -22.00 12.84
N GLY A 420 26.54 -22.24 12.70
CA GLY A 420 27.61 -21.29 13.02
C GLY A 420 27.91 -20.26 11.91
N SER A 421 27.19 -20.32 10.78
CA SER A 421 27.38 -19.37 9.67
C SER A 421 27.16 -17.92 10.12
N PRO A 422 27.85 -16.92 9.55
CA PRO A 422 27.61 -15.52 9.88
C PRO A 422 26.16 -15.08 9.65
N VAL A 423 25.67 -14.18 10.49
CA VAL A 423 24.47 -13.40 10.20
C VAL A 423 24.86 -12.25 9.27
N ILE A 424 24.18 -12.15 8.14
CA ILE A 424 24.49 -11.21 7.06
C ILE A 424 23.37 -10.21 6.79
N GLY A 425 22.28 -10.26 7.58
CA GLY A 425 21.13 -9.38 7.44
C GLY A 425 20.03 -9.73 8.43
N THR A 426 18.94 -8.98 8.36
CA THR A 426 17.76 -9.20 9.20
C THR A 426 16.51 -9.12 8.34
N GLU A 427 15.54 -10.00 8.61
CA GLU A 427 14.21 -9.90 8.02
C GLU A 427 13.18 -9.63 9.13
N LEU A 428 12.31 -8.67 8.86
CA LEU A 428 11.20 -8.27 9.70
C LEU A 428 9.90 -8.52 8.93
N VAL A 429 9.14 -9.52 9.36
CA VAL A 429 7.89 -9.91 8.72
C VAL A 429 6.72 -9.33 9.50
N THR A 430 5.94 -8.44 8.88
CA THR A 430 4.71 -7.94 9.51
C THR A 430 3.64 -9.02 9.50
N SER A 431 2.80 -9.01 10.53
CA SER A 431 1.51 -9.70 10.44
C SER A 431 0.58 -8.91 9.52
N SER A 432 -0.58 -9.51 9.23
CA SER A 432 -1.66 -8.91 8.46
C SER A 432 -2.40 -7.81 9.25
N VAL A 433 -2.97 -6.85 8.53
CA VAL A 433 -3.94 -5.88 9.05
C VAL A 433 -5.19 -6.61 9.56
N SER A 434 -5.69 -7.57 8.78
CA SER A 434 -6.90 -8.32 9.15
C SER A 434 -6.93 -9.75 8.62
N SER A 435 -6.23 -10.06 7.53
CA SER A 435 -6.27 -11.39 6.90
C SER A 435 -5.95 -12.51 7.90
N GLY A 436 -6.79 -13.53 7.96
CA GLY A 436 -6.72 -14.63 8.92
C GLY A 436 -7.40 -14.37 10.28
N GLY A 437 -8.15 -13.27 10.41
CA GLY A 437 -8.99 -12.98 11.58
C GLY A 437 -8.21 -12.67 12.86
N ASP A 438 -8.80 -12.90 14.04
CA ASP A 438 -8.19 -12.52 15.33
C ASP A 438 -6.83 -13.20 15.59
N GLY A 439 -6.66 -14.42 15.07
CA GLY A 439 -5.52 -15.27 15.35
C GLY A 439 -5.47 -15.76 16.80
N ALA A 440 -4.28 -16.13 17.28
CA ALA A 440 -4.15 -16.80 18.57
C ALA A 440 -2.78 -16.57 19.24
N LYS A 441 -2.78 -16.75 20.56
CA LYS A 441 -1.53 -16.89 21.33
C LYS A 441 -0.82 -18.19 20.91
N VAL A 442 0.50 -18.13 20.82
CA VAL A 442 1.36 -19.27 20.44
C VAL A 442 2.41 -19.58 21.49
N GLY A 443 2.89 -20.82 21.49
CA GLY A 443 3.90 -21.32 22.43
C GLY A 443 5.35 -21.02 22.05
N GLY A 444 5.62 -20.60 20.81
CA GLY A 444 6.98 -20.35 20.33
C GLY A 444 7.07 -20.37 18.80
N VAL A 445 8.29 -20.36 18.29
CA VAL A 445 8.59 -20.47 16.86
C VAL A 445 8.31 -21.91 16.39
N PRO A 446 7.45 -22.13 15.38
CA PRO A 446 7.23 -23.45 14.78
C PRO A 446 8.53 -24.01 14.19
N ASP A 447 8.75 -25.33 14.32
CA ASP A 447 9.91 -26.03 13.77
C ASP A 447 11.25 -25.36 14.08
N GLN A 448 11.39 -24.81 15.30
CA GLN A 448 12.56 -24.02 15.71
C GLN A 448 13.88 -24.78 15.62
N ALA A 449 13.86 -26.10 15.79
CA ALA A 449 15.05 -26.94 15.66
C ALA A 449 15.61 -26.93 14.22
N GLU A 450 14.73 -26.93 13.22
CA GLU A 450 15.09 -26.86 11.80
C GLU A 450 15.42 -25.42 11.36
N ASN A 451 14.86 -24.44 12.07
CA ASN A 451 14.97 -23.03 11.71
C ASN A 451 15.51 -22.17 12.87
N PRO A 452 16.73 -22.44 13.38
CA PRO A 452 17.26 -21.77 14.56
C PRO A 452 17.51 -20.27 14.35
N HIS A 453 17.50 -19.79 13.11
CA HIS A 453 17.61 -18.38 12.73
C HIS A 453 16.28 -17.60 12.83
N LEU A 454 15.14 -18.28 12.96
CA LEU A 454 13.84 -17.64 13.21
C LEU A 454 13.71 -17.37 14.72
N LYS A 455 13.61 -16.09 15.11
CA LYS A 455 13.74 -15.66 16.52
C LYS A 455 12.44 -15.22 17.17
N PHE A 456 11.41 -14.96 16.38
CA PHE A 456 10.11 -14.49 16.84
C PHE A 456 9.00 -15.02 15.94
N TYR A 457 7.84 -15.29 16.55
CA TYR A 457 6.62 -15.66 15.87
C TYR A 457 5.40 -15.14 16.65
N SER A 458 4.42 -14.58 15.94
CA SER A 458 3.11 -14.23 16.50
C SER A 458 2.01 -14.43 15.47
N GLN A 459 0.84 -14.88 15.94
CA GLN A 459 -0.37 -14.96 15.14
C GLN A 459 -1.39 -13.87 15.40
N TYR A 460 -1.08 -12.79 16.12
CA TYR A 460 -2.01 -11.66 16.18
C TYR A 460 -1.86 -10.73 14.98
N ARG A 461 -2.94 -10.01 14.63
CA ARG A 461 -2.93 -9.00 13.57
C ARG A 461 -2.19 -7.75 14.05
N GLY A 462 -1.56 -7.03 13.13
CA GLY A 462 -0.71 -5.92 13.54
C GLY A 462 0.10 -5.27 12.44
N TYR A 463 1.14 -4.55 12.87
CA TYR A 463 2.12 -3.87 12.03
C TYR A 463 3.46 -3.87 12.74
N VAL A 464 4.52 -3.55 12.00
CA VAL A 464 5.83 -3.34 12.60
C VAL A 464 6.14 -1.85 12.60
N ARG A 465 6.51 -1.35 13.78
CA ARG A 465 6.99 0.02 13.97
C ARG A 465 8.51 -0.03 14.07
N THR A 466 9.16 0.92 13.43
CA THR A 466 10.62 1.07 13.49
C THR A 466 11.02 2.51 13.70
N LYS A 467 12.08 2.75 14.46
CA LYS A 467 12.74 4.05 14.55
C LYS A 467 14.18 3.91 14.05
N LEU A 468 14.44 4.48 12.88
CA LEU A 468 15.75 4.44 12.24
C LEU A 468 16.54 5.69 12.60
N SER A 469 17.77 5.49 13.07
CA SER A 469 18.78 6.51 13.31
C SER A 469 20.08 6.10 12.60
N GLN A 470 21.11 6.94 12.68
CA GLN A 470 22.43 6.58 12.13
C GLN A 470 23.06 5.38 12.84
N ALA A 471 22.78 5.18 14.13
CA ALA A 471 23.47 4.17 14.94
C ALA A 471 22.69 2.86 15.06
N LYS A 472 21.36 2.92 14.95
CA LYS A 472 20.50 1.75 15.14
C LYS A 472 19.11 1.89 14.52
N MET A 473 18.44 0.76 14.36
CA MET A 473 17.02 0.62 14.11
C MET A 473 16.36 -0.04 15.33
N ASP A 474 15.55 0.72 16.07
CA ASP A 474 14.66 0.17 17.09
C ASP A 474 13.43 -0.45 16.38
N VAL A 475 13.03 -1.66 16.74
CA VAL A 475 11.96 -2.42 16.09
C VAL A 475 10.94 -2.88 17.13
N ASP A 476 9.66 -2.59 16.90
CA ASP A 476 8.54 -3.06 17.71
C ASP A 476 7.51 -3.79 16.86
N PHE A 477 7.23 -5.04 17.21
CA PHE A 477 6.12 -5.80 16.65
C PHE A 477 4.83 -5.43 17.38
N ARG A 478 4.03 -4.56 16.77
CA ARG A 478 2.78 -4.04 17.33
C ARG A 478 1.63 -4.96 16.91
N TYR A 479 0.74 -5.28 17.85
CA TYR A 479 -0.41 -6.15 17.57
C TYR A 479 -1.67 -5.68 18.25
N VAL A 480 -2.82 -6.12 17.74
CA VAL A 480 -4.12 -6.01 18.40
C VAL A 480 -4.64 -7.41 18.71
N GLU A 481 -5.28 -7.60 19.86
CA GLU A 481 -5.73 -8.92 20.30
C GLU A 481 -6.87 -9.47 19.44
N GLN A 482 -7.71 -8.59 18.89
CA GLN A 482 -8.85 -8.93 18.04
C GLN A 482 -9.06 -7.84 16.99
N VAL A 483 -9.37 -8.26 15.76
CA VAL A 483 -9.79 -7.39 14.65
C VAL A 483 -11.27 -7.58 14.31
N THR A 484 -11.89 -8.66 14.76
CA THR A 484 -13.36 -8.83 14.67
C THR A 484 -14.14 -7.85 15.54
N VAL A 485 -13.44 -7.13 16.44
CA VAL A 485 -13.97 -6.07 17.29
C VAL A 485 -13.22 -4.76 17.01
N ARG A 486 -13.97 -3.67 16.81
CA ARG A 486 -13.41 -2.33 16.59
C ARG A 486 -12.66 -1.82 17.83
N ASN A 487 -11.73 -0.90 17.60
CA ASN A 487 -11.12 -0.03 18.62
C ASN A 487 -10.31 -0.74 19.72
N LYS A 488 -9.88 -2.00 19.55
CA LYS A 488 -8.87 -2.61 20.42
C LYS A 488 -7.56 -1.80 20.44
N ALA A 489 -6.88 -1.76 21.58
CA ALA A 489 -5.60 -1.08 21.72
C ALA A 489 -4.47 -1.86 21.03
N ALA A 490 -3.43 -1.16 20.56
CA ALA A 490 -2.21 -1.80 20.08
C ALA A 490 -1.21 -2.03 21.23
N LEU A 491 -0.73 -3.26 21.34
CA LEU A 491 0.25 -3.73 22.31
C LEU A 491 1.57 -4.05 21.59
N THR A 492 2.69 -4.12 22.32
CA THR A 492 3.97 -4.60 21.77
C THR A 492 4.13 -6.07 22.12
N ALA A 493 4.24 -6.94 21.11
CA ALA A 493 4.51 -8.36 21.31
C ALA A 493 6.00 -8.61 21.61
N ARG A 494 6.88 -7.87 20.93
CA ARG A 494 8.33 -8.04 21.02
C ARG A 494 9.03 -6.78 20.50
N SER A 495 10.17 -6.47 21.10
CA SER A 495 11.06 -5.41 20.64
C SER A 495 12.46 -5.96 20.36
N TYR A 496 13.13 -5.38 19.37
CA TYR A 496 14.51 -5.69 18.99
C TYR A 496 15.26 -4.41 18.63
N VAL A 497 16.58 -4.50 18.64
CA VAL A 497 17.47 -3.47 18.07
C VAL A 497 18.35 -4.10 17.00
N ILE A 498 18.52 -3.40 15.88
CA ILE A 498 19.56 -3.71 14.89
C ILE A 498 20.59 -2.58 14.97
N GLU A 499 21.84 -2.91 15.26
CA GLU A 499 22.94 -1.92 15.39
C GLU A 499 23.62 -1.72 14.02
N GLU A 500 24.02 -0.49 13.72
CA GLU A 500 24.79 -0.18 12.50
C GLU A 500 26.10 -0.98 12.49
N GLY A 501 26.36 -1.68 11.39
CA GLY A 501 27.56 -2.50 11.20
C GLY A 501 27.48 -3.88 11.86
N ARG A 502 26.36 -4.22 12.52
CA ARG A 502 26.17 -5.52 13.19
C ARG A 502 24.82 -6.14 12.80
N PRO A 503 24.76 -6.84 11.65
CA PRO A 503 23.55 -7.52 11.21
C PRO A 503 23.02 -8.50 12.27
N GLY A 504 21.70 -8.56 12.42
CA GLY A 504 21.03 -9.47 13.35
C GLY A 504 20.24 -8.75 14.44
N LEU A 505 19.49 -9.54 15.20
CA LEU A 505 18.54 -9.06 16.20
C LEU A 505 19.19 -9.00 17.58
N GLN A 506 19.29 -7.81 18.17
CA GLN A 506 19.75 -7.60 19.54
C GLN A 506 18.57 -7.37 20.49
N ALA A 507 18.79 -7.65 21.78
CA ALA A 507 17.85 -7.21 22.82
C ALA A 507 17.82 -5.67 22.89
N PRO A 508 16.67 -5.07 23.25
CA PRO A 508 16.49 -3.61 23.29
C PRO A 508 17.40 -2.85 24.26
#